data_AF-H0QHC7-F1
#
_entry.id   AF-H0QHC7-F1
#
_cell.length_a   1.000
_cell.length_b   1.000
_cell.length_c   1.000
_cell.angle_alpha   90.00
_cell.angle_beta   90.00
_cell.angle_gamma   90.00
#
_symmetry.space_group_name_H-M   'P 1'
#
loop_
_entity.id
_entity.type
_entity.pdbx_description
1 polymer ?
#
loop_
_entity_poly.entity_id
_entity_poly.type
_entity_poly.pdbx_seq_one_letter_code
_entity_poly.pdbx_strand_id
1 'polypeptide(L)'
;MAESPDPVGELLRVIAALREHCPWMGALTHESLVEYLLEEAYEVAETIETGADEADLKGELGDVLLQVVLHARLAEERGVFGFGDVARGLTGKMIRRNPHVFRPDGSLQDSFPATVEEIVLKWDAVKKAESPERSTPFEGIPVALPALARAQKTLDRAERAGLLPPVEPVETRPLETSLAETMETEAELGELLLAVVRSARDRGFDAERALRGAVRRYQNRYPESSAPGS
;
A
#
# COMPACT_ATOMS: atom_id res chain seq x y z
N MET A 1 -34.15 23.84 8.50
CA MET A 1 -32.97 23.78 7.61
C MET A 1 -32.97 22.37 7.06
N ALA A 2 -33.13 22.20 5.74
CA ALA A 2 -33.04 20.87 5.15
C ALA A 2 -31.60 20.36 5.39
N GLU A 3 -31.47 19.20 6.02
CA GLU A 3 -30.20 18.50 6.17
C GLU A 3 -29.60 18.34 4.77
N SER A 4 -28.34 18.75 4.61
CA SER A 4 -27.60 18.46 3.38
C SER A 4 -27.60 16.95 3.16
N PRO A 5 -27.83 16.46 1.93
CA PRO A 5 -27.85 15.03 1.66
C PRO A 5 -26.52 14.41 2.08
N ASP A 6 -26.56 13.31 2.83
CA ASP A 6 -25.40 12.51 3.20
C ASP A 6 -24.67 12.04 1.93
N PRO A 7 -23.48 12.60 1.60
CA PRO A 7 -22.81 12.28 0.34
C PRO A 7 -22.39 10.82 0.24
N VAL A 8 -22.09 10.18 1.37
CA VAL A 8 -21.71 8.77 1.42
C VAL A 8 -22.95 7.91 1.18
N GLY A 9 -24.06 8.21 1.88
CA GLY A 9 -25.33 7.53 1.65
C GLY A 9 -25.81 7.64 0.20
N GLU A 10 -25.63 8.80 -0.43
CA GLU A 10 -25.90 9.00 -1.85
C GLU A 10 -25.03 8.10 -2.74
N LEU A 11 -23.71 8.06 -2.52
CA LEU A 11 -22.81 7.18 -3.25
C LEU A 11 -23.23 5.71 -3.13
N LEU A 12 -23.49 5.23 -1.91
CA LEU A 12 -23.92 3.84 -1.67
C LEU A 12 -25.20 3.51 -2.43
N ARG A 13 -26.18 4.42 -2.43
CA ARG A 13 -27.43 4.26 -3.19
C ARG A 13 -27.19 4.21 -4.70
N VAL A 14 -26.33 5.08 -5.24
CA VAL A 14 -25.99 5.09 -6.67
C VAL A 14 -25.33 3.78 -7.08
N ILE A 15 -24.35 3.29 -6.31
CA ILE A 15 -23.68 2.02 -6.61
C ILE A 15 -24.65 0.84 -6.51
N ALA A 16 -25.56 0.83 -5.53
CA ALA A 16 -26.59 -0.20 -5.44
C ALA A 16 -27.50 -0.21 -6.68
N ALA A 17 -27.95 0.97 -7.13
CA ALA A 17 -28.78 1.09 -8.34
C ALA A 17 -28.03 0.65 -9.60
N LEU A 18 -26.73 0.99 -9.71
CA LEU A 18 -25.88 0.54 -10.82
C LEU A 18 -25.71 -0.97 -10.82
N ARG A 19 -25.44 -1.59 -9.67
CA ARG A 19 -25.37 -3.05 -9.52
C ARG A 19 -26.67 -3.76 -9.95
N GLU A 20 -27.82 -3.16 -9.66
CA GLU A 20 -29.14 -3.74 -9.98
C GLU A 20 -29.55 -3.53 -11.44
N HIS A 21 -29.28 -2.36 -12.03
CA HIS A 21 -29.84 -1.97 -13.32
C HIS A 21 -28.83 -1.88 -14.47
N CYS A 22 -27.52 -1.93 -14.20
CA CYS A 22 -26.48 -1.97 -15.24
C CYS A 22 -25.90 -3.39 -15.32
N PRO A 23 -26.12 -4.14 -16.43
CA PRO A 23 -25.62 -5.51 -16.57
C PRO A 23 -24.11 -5.65 -16.41
N TRP A 24 -23.34 -4.64 -16.85
CA TRP A 24 -21.89 -4.62 -16.69
C TRP A 24 -21.49 -4.53 -15.21
N MET A 25 -22.08 -3.60 -14.45
CA MET A 25 -21.83 -3.46 -13.02
C MET A 25 -22.33 -4.66 -12.22
N GLY A 26 -23.47 -5.24 -12.61
CA GLY A 26 -24.05 -6.43 -11.99
C GLY A 26 -23.18 -7.69 -12.17
N ALA A 27 -22.39 -7.77 -13.25
CA ALA A 27 -21.49 -8.89 -13.53
C ALA A 27 -20.17 -8.86 -12.74
N LEU A 28 -19.83 -7.74 -12.09
CA LEU A 28 -18.60 -7.61 -11.31
C LEU A 28 -18.56 -8.58 -10.13
N THR A 29 -17.39 -9.16 -9.86
CA THR A 29 -17.10 -9.99 -8.70
C THR A 29 -15.91 -9.43 -7.92
N HIS A 30 -15.58 -10.00 -6.77
CA HIS A 30 -14.37 -9.59 -6.05
C HIS A 30 -13.11 -9.84 -6.86
N GLU A 31 -13.06 -10.98 -7.54
CA GLU A 31 -11.93 -11.44 -8.33
C GLU A 31 -11.71 -10.53 -9.54
N SER A 32 -12.78 -10.14 -10.24
CA SER A 32 -12.68 -9.24 -11.39
C SER A 32 -12.29 -7.81 -11.01
N LEU A 33 -12.45 -7.42 -9.74
CA LEU A 33 -12.14 -6.08 -9.23
C LEU A 33 -10.71 -5.94 -8.71
N VAL A 34 -9.96 -7.04 -8.53
CA VAL A 34 -8.61 -6.99 -7.96
C VAL A 34 -7.65 -6.19 -8.83
N GLU A 35 -7.71 -6.37 -10.16
CA GLU A 35 -6.85 -5.65 -11.11
C GLU A 35 -7.07 -4.13 -10.97
N TYR A 36 -8.31 -3.68 -11.10
CA TYR A 36 -8.67 -2.27 -10.95
C TYR A 36 -8.27 -1.71 -9.59
N LEU A 37 -8.53 -2.42 -8.47
CA LEU A 37 -8.11 -1.97 -7.15
C LEU A 37 -6.59 -1.74 -7.04
N LEU A 38 -5.78 -2.56 -7.72
CA LEU A 38 -4.33 -2.36 -7.74
C LEU A 38 -3.97 -1.16 -8.64
N GLU A 39 -4.60 -1.03 -9.79
CA GLU A 39 -4.42 0.10 -10.71
C GLU A 39 -4.72 1.44 -10.00
N GLU A 40 -5.91 1.60 -9.41
CA GLU A 40 -6.28 2.85 -8.71
C GLU A 40 -5.29 3.20 -7.59
N ALA A 41 -4.78 2.18 -6.88
CA ALA A 41 -3.78 2.40 -5.84
C ALA A 41 -2.44 2.88 -6.40
N TYR A 42 -2.05 2.45 -7.60
CA TYR A 42 -0.88 2.95 -8.29
C TYR A 42 -1.10 4.33 -8.92
N GLU A 43 -2.29 4.63 -9.42
CA GLU A 43 -2.63 5.95 -9.98
C GLU A 43 -2.61 7.02 -8.89
N VAL A 44 -3.16 6.74 -7.70
CA VAL A 44 -2.97 7.61 -6.50
C VAL A 44 -1.48 7.80 -6.20
N ALA A 45 -0.69 6.73 -6.21
CA ALA A 45 0.73 6.81 -5.91
C ALA A 45 1.50 7.64 -6.96
N GLU A 46 1.18 7.47 -8.23
CA GLU A 46 1.75 8.24 -9.34
C GLU A 46 1.39 9.73 -9.23
N THR A 47 0.13 10.05 -8.97
CA THR A 47 -0.35 11.42 -8.80
C THR A 47 0.41 12.15 -7.67
N ILE A 48 0.63 11.49 -6.54
CA ILE A 48 1.44 12.01 -5.43
C ILE A 48 2.91 12.17 -5.84
N GLU A 49 3.47 11.18 -6.54
CA GLU A 49 4.90 11.16 -6.92
C GLU A 49 5.25 12.17 -8.02
N THR A 50 4.31 12.48 -8.91
CA THR A 50 4.49 13.45 -10.00
C THR A 50 4.19 14.88 -9.55
N GLY A 51 3.53 15.04 -8.41
CA GLY A 51 3.10 16.35 -7.91
C GLY A 51 1.99 16.94 -8.77
N ALA A 52 1.08 16.08 -9.26
CA ALA A 52 -0.14 16.52 -9.94
C ALA A 52 -1.02 17.36 -9.00
N ASP A 53 -2.03 18.02 -9.55
CA ASP A 53 -2.83 18.96 -8.77
C ASP A 53 -3.83 18.26 -7.83
N GLU A 54 -4.40 19.05 -6.91
CA GLU A 54 -5.34 18.55 -5.90
C GLU A 54 -6.65 18.02 -6.49
N ALA A 55 -7.01 18.42 -7.72
CA ALA A 55 -8.21 17.93 -8.39
C ALA A 55 -7.97 16.50 -8.92
N ASP A 56 -6.81 16.26 -9.52
CA ASP A 56 -6.39 14.92 -9.94
C ASP A 56 -6.33 13.98 -8.73
N LEU A 57 -5.63 14.37 -7.65
CA LEU A 57 -5.53 13.56 -6.43
C LEU A 57 -6.91 13.24 -5.84
N LYS A 58 -7.84 14.19 -5.88
CA LYS A 58 -9.22 13.97 -5.42
C LYS A 58 -9.96 12.96 -6.29
N GLY A 59 -9.74 12.97 -7.61
CA GLY A 59 -10.28 11.97 -8.55
C GLY A 59 -9.81 10.58 -8.19
N GLU A 60 -8.49 10.38 -8.14
CA GLU A 60 -7.87 9.08 -7.86
C GLU A 60 -8.26 8.51 -6.48
N LEU A 61 -8.34 9.37 -5.45
CA LEU A 61 -8.85 8.95 -4.14
C LEU A 61 -10.33 8.55 -4.18
N GLY A 62 -11.10 9.14 -5.08
CA GLY A 62 -12.49 8.78 -5.38
C GLY A 62 -12.58 7.39 -6.01
N ASP A 63 -11.67 7.04 -6.91
CA ASP A 63 -11.66 5.73 -7.57
C ASP A 63 -11.22 4.62 -6.63
N VAL A 64 -10.24 4.87 -5.75
CA VAL A 64 -9.95 3.96 -4.62
C VAL A 64 -11.15 3.78 -3.70
N LEU A 65 -11.90 4.85 -3.40
CA LEU A 65 -13.13 4.77 -2.60
C LEU A 65 -14.21 3.96 -3.32
N LEU A 66 -14.37 4.12 -4.65
CA LEU A 66 -15.30 3.34 -5.47
C LEU A 66 -15.02 1.84 -5.32
N GLN A 67 -13.75 1.42 -5.38
CA GLN A 67 -13.38 0.02 -5.18
C GLN A 67 -13.81 -0.49 -3.80
N VAL A 68 -13.55 0.27 -2.73
CA VAL A 68 -13.99 -0.10 -1.37
C VAL A 68 -15.51 -0.26 -1.28
N VAL A 69 -16.27 0.66 -1.89
CA VAL A 69 -17.73 0.61 -1.93
C VAL A 69 -18.24 -0.59 -2.73
N LEU A 70 -17.65 -0.91 -3.88
CA LEU A 70 -18.02 -2.06 -4.70
C LEU A 70 -17.78 -3.39 -3.97
N HIS A 71 -16.62 -3.56 -3.33
CA HIS A 71 -16.35 -4.74 -2.51
C HIS A 71 -17.32 -4.84 -1.32
N ALA A 72 -17.62 -3.73 -0.64
CA ALA A 72 -18.60 -3.73 0.43
C ALA A 72 -20.01 -4.10 -0.06
N ARG A 73 -20.41 -3.59 -1.23
CA ARG A 73 -21.72 -3.89 -1.81
C ARG A 73 -21.86 -5.36 -2.23
N LEU A 74 -20.83 -5.93 -2.85
CA LEU A 74 -20.79 -7.36 -3.18
C LEU A 74 -20.91 -8.25 -1.94
N ALA A 75 -20.29 -7.87 -0.82
CA ALA A 75 -20.42 -8.60 0.44
C ALA A 75 -21.82 -8.45 1.07
N GLU A 76 -22.42 -7.27 0.94
CA GLU A 76 -23.75 -6.97 1.45
C GLU A 76 -24.83 -7.77 0.71
N GLU A 77 -24.72 -7.89 -0.61
CA GLU A 77 -25.62 -8.70 -1.43
C GLU A 77 -25.59 -10.19 -1.07
N ARG A 78 -24.48 -10.66 -0.47
CA ARG A 78 -24.34 -12.01 0.07
C ARG A 78 -24.73 -12.12 1.55
N GLY A 79 -25.17 -11.02 2.17
CA GLY A 79 -25.55 -10.97 3.58
C GLY A 79 -24.39 -11.12 4.56
N VAL A 80 -23.16 -10.81 4.16
CA VAL A 80 -21.96 -11.01 4.99
C VAL A 80 -21.62 -9.75 5.80
N PHE A 81 -21.43 -8.62 5.13
CA PHE A 81 -21.17 -7.30 5.74
C PHE A 81 -21.44 -6.19 4.73
N GLY A 82 -21.68 -4.95 5.20
CA GLY A 82 -21.80 -3.78 4.33
C GLY A 82 -20.74 -2.71 4.58
N PHE A 83 -20.84 -1.58 3.87
CA PHE A 83 -19.88 -0.48 4.00
C PHE A 83 -19.81 0.06 5.44
N GLY A 84 -20.95 0.12 6.13
CA GLY A 84 -21.00 0.52 7.53
C GLY A 84 -20.19 -0.38 8.46
N ASP A 85 -20.12 -1.68 8.19
CA ASP A 85 -19.29 -2.61 8.96
C ASP A 85 -17.80 -2.38 8.71
N VAL A 86 -17.41 -2.12 7.46
CA VAL A 86 -16.03 -1.76 7.09
C VAL A 86 -15.60 -0.50 7.84
N ALA A 87 -16.43 0.56 7.79
CA ALA A 87 -16.17 1.82 8.47
C ALA A 87 -16.09 1.63 10.00
N ARG A 88 -17.04 0.91 10.61
CA ARG A 88 -17.02 0.60 12.06
C ARG A 88 -15.76 -0.18 12.45
N GLY A 89 -15.39 -1.19 11.67
CA GLY A 89 -14.20 -2.00 11.89
C GLY A 89 -12.92 -1.14 11.86
N LEU A 90 -12.81 -0.25 10.86
CA LEU A 90 -11.69 0.68 10.74
C LEU A 90 -11.67 1.67 11.91
N THR A 91 -12.79 2.31 12.24
CA THR A 91 -12.92 3.26 13.36
C THR A 91 -12.49 2.62 14.68
N GLY A 92 -13.04 1.44 15.01
CA GLY A 92 -12.65 0.73 16.23
C GLY A 92 -11.16 0.38 16.26
N LYS A 93 -10.58 -0.01 15.11
CA LYS A 93 -9.15 -0.28 14.98
C LYS A 93 -8.30 0.98 15.19
N MET A 94 -8.71 2.13 14.66
CA MET A 94 -7.99 3.40 14.84
C MET A 94 -8.02 3.84 16.30
N ILE A 95 -9.18 3.77 16.97
CA ILE A 95 -9.32 4.08 18.39
C ILE A 95 -8.39 3.18 19.22
N ARG A 96 -8.46 1.84 19.05
CA ARG A 96 -7.65 0.90 19.85
C ARG A 96 -6.15 1.06 19.63
N ARG A 97 -5.70 1.34 18.39
CA ARG A 97 -4.28 1.49 18.06
C ARG A 97 -3.70 2.84 18.43
N ASN A 98 -4.53 3.81 18.81
CA ASN A 98 -4.10 5.16 19.14
C ASN A 98 -4.54 5.53 20.56
N PRO A 99 -4.15 4.75 21.60
CA PRO A 99 -4.57 4.99 22.99
C PRO A 99 -4.02 6.30 23.56
N HIS A 100 -3.02 6.88 22.88
CA HIS A 100 -2.46 8.19 23.20
C HIS A 100 -3.34 9.36 22.75
N VAL A 101 -4.28 9.13 21.82
CA VAL A 101 -5.27 10.11 21.37
C VAL A 101 -6.65 9.79 21.94
N PHE A 102 -7.04 8.51 21.94
CA PHE A 102 -8.39 8.08 22.29
C PHE A 102 -8.44 7.24 23.56
N ARG A 103 -9.54 7.38 24.30
CA ARG A 103 -10.01 6.41 25.30
C ARG A 103 -10.72 5.24 24.61
N PRO A 104 -10.92 4.10 25.30
CA PRO A 104 -11.59 2.94 24.71
C PRO A 104 -13.00 3.18 24.17
N ASP A 105 -13.71 4.20 24.68
CA ASP A 105 -15.05 4.62 24.23
C ASP A 105 -15.03 5.55 23.00
N GLY A 106 -13.83 5.91 22.50
CA GLY A 106 -13.64 6.83 21.38
C GLY A 106 -13.56 8.30 21.76
N SER A 107 -13.69 8.67 23.04
CA SER A 107 -13.45 10.04 23.50
C SER A 107 -11.97 10.41 23.47
N LEU A 108 -11.65 11.70 23.34
CA LEU A 108 -10.26 12.18 23.33
C LEU A 108 -9.63 12.15 24.73
N GLN A 109 -8.37 11.75 24.84
CA GLN A 109 -7.58 11.88 26.06
C GLN A 109 -7.49 13.34 26.54
N ASP A 110 -7.27 13.55 27.84
CA ASP A 110 -7.13 14.91 28.41
C ASP A 110 -5.79 15.57 28.04
N SER A 111 -4.80 14.76 27.66
CA SER A 111 -3.47 15.20 27.26
C SER A 111 -2.90 14.29 26.19
N PHE A 112 -2.14 14.86 25.26
CA PHE A 112 -1.50 14.14 24.17
C PHE A 112 0.02 14.08 24.43
N PRO A 113 0.66 12.90 24.32
CA PRO A 113 2.11 12.80 24.46
C PRO A 113 2.82 13.64 23.38
N ALA A 114 3.98 14.19 23.71
CA ALA A 114 4.63 15.24 22.92
C ALA A 114 5.66 14.74 21.90
N THR A 115 6.13 13.48 21.99
CA THR A 115 7.20 12.95 21.15
C THR A 115 6.75 11.79 20.25
N VAL A 116 7.32 11.74 19.05
CA VAL A 116 7.02 10.70 18.05
C VAL A 116 7.50 9.33 18.54
N GLU A 117 8.63 9.29 19.24
CA GLU A 117 9.25 8.06 19.74
C GLU A 117 8.34 7.32 20.74
N GLU A 118 7.73 8.06 21.68
CA GLU A 118 6.80 7.48 22.65
C GLU A 118 5.52 6.94 21.99
N ILE A 119 5.06 7.62 20.94
CA ILE A 119 3.89 7.22 20.17
C ILE A 119 4.16 5.93 19.39
N VAL A 120 5.32 5.85 18.71
CA VAL A 120 5.73 4.67 17.94
C VAL A 120 5.85 3.44 18.85
N LEU A 121 6.49 3.56 20.01
CA LEU A 121 6.63 2.45 20.96
C LEU A 121 5.27 1.90 21.42
N LYS A 122 4.34 2.80 21.78
CA LYS A 122 2.99 2.42 22.21
C LYS A 122 2.21 1.76 21.07
N TRP A 123 2.32 2.29 19.86
CA TRP A 123 1.63 1.76 18.69
C TRP A 123 2.14 0.38 18.27
N ASP A 124 3.46 0.17 18.29
CA ASP A 124 4.07 -1.13 17.99
C ASP A 124 3.69 -2.20 19.02
N ALA A 125 3.63 -1.83 20.31
CA ALA A 125 3.18 -2.72 21.37
C ALA A 125 1.73 -3.20 21.14
N VAL A 126 0.81 -2.29 20.81
CA VAL A 126 -0.59 -2.64 20.50
C VAL A 126 -0.68 -3.52 19.26
N LYS A 127 0.08 -3.21 18.20
CA LYS A 127 0.12 -4.05 16.99
C LYS A 127 0.64 -5.45 17.24
N LYS A 128 1.61 -5.60 18.14
CA LYS A 128 2.16 -6.90 18.52
C LYS A 128 1.13 -7.73 19.26
N ALA A 129 0.38 -7.12 20.19
CA ALA A 129 -0.67 -7.79 20.94
C ALA A 129 -1.87 -8.21 20.07
N GLU A 130 -2.18 -7.48 19.00
CA GLU A 130 -3.27 -7.80 18.07
C GLU A 130 -2.87 -8.78 16.94
N SER A 131 -1.58 -9.09 16.77
CA SER A 131 -1.16 -10.01 15.71
C SER A 131 -1.48 -11.46 16.12
N PRO A 132 -2.24 -12.24 15.33
CA PRO A 132 -2.41 -13.67 15.60
C PRO A 132 -1.04 -14.36 15.64
N GLU A 133 -0.92 -15.43 16.42
CA GLU A 133 0.28 -16.27 16.42
C GLU A 133 0.56 -16.71 14.99
N ARG A 134 1.70 -16.29 14.45
CA ARG A 134 2.15 -16.67 13.11
C ARG A 134 2.99 -17.93 13.23
N SER A 135 2.73 -18.89 12.36
CA SER A 135 3.53 -20.10 12.21
C SER A 135 4.94 -19.79 11.70
N THR A 136 5.11 -18.73 10.92
CA THR A 136 6.41 -18.26 10.42
C THR A 136 6.54 -16.73 10.47
N PRO A 137 7.77 -16.16 10.57
CA PRO A 137 7.98 -14.71 10.54
C PRO A 137 7.43 -14.01 9.30
N PHE A 138 7.37 -14.73 8.18
CA PHE A 138 6.97 -14.25 6.86
C PHE A 138 5.47 -14.40 6.58
N GLU A 139 4.72 -15.05 7.47
CA GLU A 139 3.28 -15.20 7.32
C GLU A 139 2.56 -13.84 7.27
N GLY A 140 1.64 -13.72 6.31
CA GLY A 140 0.86 -12.50 6.06
C GLY A 140 1.59 -11.42 5.25
N ILE A 141 2.72 -11.73 4.61
CA ILE A 141 3.26 -10.88 3.53
C ILE A 141 2.42 -11.13 2.27
N PRO A 142 1.69 -10.13 1.72
CA PRO A 142 0.87 -10.33 0.54
C PRO A 142 1.74 -10.74 -0.65
N VAL A 143 1.34 -11.82 -1.32
CA VAL A 143 2.07 -12.34 -2.49
C VAL A 143 1.98 -11.41 -3.70
N ALA A 144 0.90 -10.61 -3.77
CA ALA A 144 0.63 -9.64 -4.83
C ALA A 144 1.43 -8.33 -4.70
N LEU A 145 2.22 -8.16 -3.65
CA LEU A 145 3.13 -7.00 -3.58
C LEU A 145 4.17 -7.08 -4.72
N PRO A 146 4.52 -5.95 -5.33
CA PRO A 146 5.69 -5.86 -6.21
C PRO A 146 6.94 -6.42 -5.55
N ALA A 147 7.86 -6.92 -6.38
CA ALA A 147 9.01 -7.68 -5.91
C ALA A 147 9.87 -6.89 -4.91
N LEU A 148 10.15 -5.59 -5.15
CA LEU A 148 11.03 -4.82 -4.25
C LEU A 148 10.29 -4.46 -2.96
N ALA A 149 9.03 -4.06 -3.04
CA ALA A 149 8.20 -3.82 -1.85
C ALA A 149 8.04 -5.09 -0.99
N ARG A 150 7.83 -6.25 -1.63
CA ARG A 150 7.75 -7.55 -0.97
C ARG A 150 9.08 -7.92 -0.32
N ALA A 151 10.21 -7.67 -1.00
CA ALA A 151 11.55 -7.90 -0.47
C ALA A 151 11.83 -7.02 0.76
N GLN A 152 11.55 -5.71 0.72
CA GLN A 152 11.69 -4.83 1.90
C GLN A 152 10.85 -5.32 3.08
N LYS A 153 9.59 -5.69 2.84
CA LYS A 153 8.71 -6.21 3.89
C LYS A 153 9.20 -7.55 4.45
N THR A 154 9.81 -8.39 3.62
CA THR A 154 10.42 -9.66 4.04
C THR A 154 11.63 -9.40 4.93
N LEU A 155 12.50 -8.49 4.54
CA LEU A 155 13.67 -8.08 5.32
C LEU A 155 13.26 -7.46 6.67
N ASP A 156 12.23 -6.61 6.71
CA ASP A 156 11.68 -6.08 7.97
C ASP A 156 11.18 -7.17 8.92
N ARG A 157 10.59 -8.24 8.38
CA ARG A 157 10.15 -9.39 9.18
C ARG A 157 11.33 -10.22 9.66
N ALA A 158 12.34 -10.42 8.81
CA ALA A 158 13.56 -11.11 9.17
C ALA A 158 14.30 -10.36 10.29
N GLU A 159 14.41 -9.03 10.23
CA GLU A 159 15.06 -8.22 11.27
C GLU A 159 14.35 -8.38 12.62
N ARG A 160 13.03 -8.20 12.64
CA ARG A 160 12.21 -8.33 13.86
C ARG A 160 12.27 -9.73 14.47
N ALA A 161 12.54 -10.75 13.65
CA ALA A 161 12.71 -12.12 14.09
C ALA A 161 14.18 -12.47 14.45
N GLY A 162 15.12 -11.53 14.31
CA GLY A 162 16.54 -11.77 14.57
C GLY A 162 17.23 -12.65 13.52
N LEU A 163 16.66 -12.77 12.32
CA LEU A 163 17.14 -13.63 11.23
C LEU A 163 18.06 -12.91 10.25
N LEU A 164 18.22 -11.58 10.34
CA LEU A 164 19.12 -10.85 9.45
C LEU A 164 20.56 -10.90 9.96
N PRO A 165 21.49 -11.54 9.22
CA PRO A 165 22.91 -11.47 9.57
C PRO A 165 23.43 -10.03 9.37
N PRO A 166 24.43 -9.56 10.13
CA PRO A 166 25.05 -8.26 9.90
C PRO A 166 25.52 -8.14 8.44
N VAL A 167 25.30 -6.99 7.79
CA VAL A 167 25.87 -6.73 6.46
C VAL A 167 27.31 -6.28 6.66
N GLU A 168 28.26 -6.95 6.02
CA GLU A 168 29.55 -6.33 5.75
C GLU A 168 29.33 -5.23 4.70
N PRO A 169 29.88 -4.01 4.89
CA PRO A 169 29.71 -2.93 3.92
C PRO A 169 30.08 -3.41 2.53
N VAL A 170 29.12 -3.43 1.61
CA VAL A 170 29.42 -3.67 0.20
C VAL A 170 30.25 -2.48 -0.24
N GLU A 171 31.55 -2.69 -0.47
CA GLU A 171 32.38 -1.71 -1.14
C GLU A 171 31.66 -1.35 -2.44
N THR A 172 31.23 -0.10 -2.55
CA THR A 172 30.64 0.42 -3.78
C THR A 172 31.73 0.40 -4.84
N ARG A 173 31.90 -0.76 -5.51
CA ARG A 173 32.65 -0.78 -6.75
C ARG A 173 31.91 0.13 -7.72
N PRO A 174 32.60 1.05 -8.40
CA PRO A 174 32.00 1.81 -9.47
C PRO A 174 31.29 0.85 -10.42
N LEU A 175 30.03 1.14 -10.76
CA LEU A 175 29.23 0.42 -11.76
C LEU A 175 29.78 0.63 -13.19
N GLU A 176 31.10 0.67 -13.34
CA GLU A 176 31.80 0.85 -14.61
C GLU A 176 32.03 -0.50 -15.31
N THR A 177 32.02 -1.60 -14.56
CA THR A 177 31.94 -2.96 -15.12
C THR A 177 30.48 -3.36 -15.23
N SER A 178 30.09 -3.92 -16.37
CA SER A 178 28.75 -4.48 -16.54
C SER A 178 28.49 -5.50 -15.43
N LEU A 179 27.48 -5.27 -14.59
CA LEU A 179 27.06 -6.24 -13.56
C LEU A 179 26.79 -7.62 -14.18
N ALA A 180 26.42 -7.68 -15.46
CA ALA A 180 26.20 -8.91 -16.21
C ALA A 180 27.48 -9.75 -16.41
N GLU A 181 28.68 -9.16 -16.33
CA GLU A 181 29.94 -9.92 -16.40
C GLU A 181 30.29 -10.59 -15.05
N THR A 182 29.56 -10.26 -13.98
CA THR A 182 29.80 -10.77 -12.62
C THR A 182 28.75 -11.78 -12.16
N MET A 183 27.71 -12.02 -12.95
CA MET A 183 26.61 -12.94 -12.61
C MET A 183 26.38 -13.92 -13.76
N GLU A 184 26.37 -15.21 -13.45
CA GLU A 184 26.15 -16.29 -14.42
C GLU A 184 24.70 -16.80 -14.39
N THR A 185 23.94 -16.49 -13.32
CA THR A 185 22.58 -17.02 -13.11
C THR A 185 21.56 -15.98 -12.63
N GLU A 186 20.27 -16.23 -12.88
CA GLU A 186 19.16 -15.42 -12.32
C GLU A 186 19.11 -15.45 -10.79
N ALA A 187 19.59 -16.53 -10.17
CA ALA A 187 19.67 -16.65 -8.72
C ALA A 187 20.66 -15.63 -8.14
N GLU A 188 21.84 -15.50 -8.75
CA GLU A 188 22.84 -14.50 -8.37
C GLU A 188 22.30 -13.08 -8.56
N LEU A 189 21.61 -12.81 -9.68
CA LEU A 189 20.94 -11.53 -9.90
C LEU A 189 19.90 -11.25 -8.82
N GLY A 190 19.11 -12.25 -8.42
CA GLY A 190 18.15 -12.15 -7.33
C GLY A 190 18.79 -11.75 -6.00
N GLU A 191 19.92 -12.37 -5.63
CA GLU A 191 20.67 -12.03 -4.40
C GLU A 191 21.22 -10.60 -4.46
N LEU A 192 21.74 -10.16 -5.62
CA LEU A 192 22.19 -8.79 -5.81
C LEU A 192 21.04 -7.79 -5.65
N LEU A 193 19.90 -8.04 -6.30
CA LEU A 193 18.71 -7.19 -6.16
C LEU A 193 18.22 -7.15 -4.71
N LEU A 194 18.21 -8.28 -4.00
CA LEU A 194 17.87 -8.33 -2.58
C LEU A 194 18.84 -7.53 -1.71
N ALA A 195 20.15 -7.59 -2.00
CA ALA A 195 21.18 -6.81 -1.31
C ALA A 195 21.03 -5.30 -1.55
N VAL A 196 20.66 -4.88 -2.77
CA VAL A 196 20.33 -3.49 -3.10
C VAL A 196 19.10 -3.04 -2.30
N VAL A 197 18.05 -3.86 -2.26
CA VAL A 197 16.82 -3.57 -1.49
C VAL A 197 17.13 -3.45 0.00
N ARG A 198 17.97 -4.33 0.55
CA ARG A 198 18.43 -4.26 1.94
C ARG A 198 19.19 -2.97 2.23
N SER A 199 20.12 -2.60 1.36
CA SER A 199 20.90 -1.37 1.50
C SER A 199 20.03 -0.12 1.42
N ALA A 200 19.02 -0.12 0.55
CA ALA A 200 18.02 0.95 0.47
C ALA A 200 17.21 1.05 1.76
N ARG A 201 16.68 -0.08 2.26
CA ARG A 201 15.93 -0.19 3.51
C ARG A 201 16.71 0.34 4.71
N ASP A 202 17.97 -0.08 4.87
CA ASP A 202 18.79 0.32 6.02
C ASP A 202 19.10 1.83 6.04
N ARG A 203 18.94 2.50 4.88
CA ARG A 203 19.05 3.96 4.71
C ARG A 203 17.70 4.68 4.75
N GLY A 204 16.60 3.97 5.00
CA GLY A 204 15.24 4.52 5.02
C GLY A 204 14.67 4.82 3.63
N PHE A 205 15.25 4.28 2.56
CA PHE A 205 14.73 4.44 1.21
C PHE A 205 13.66 3.38 0.90
N ASP A 206 12.65 3.78 0.14
CA ASP A 206 11.69 2.89 -0.49
C ASP A 206 12.24 2.47 -1.85
N ALA A 207 12.62 1.21 -1.98
CA ALA A 207 13.29 0.66 -3.16
C ALA A 207 12.34 0.60 -4.37
N GLU A 208 11.07 0.28 -4.14
CA GLU A 208 10.05 0.22 -5.19
C GLU A 208 9.82 1.62 -5.79
N ARG A 209 9.59 2.61 -4.94
CA ARG A 209 9.47 4.02 -5.35
C ARG A 209 10.73 4.54 -6.03
N ALA A 210 11.90 4.18 -5.51
CA ALA A 210 13.17 4.60 -6.11
C ALA A 210 13.31 4.08 -7.55
N LEU A 211 12.97 2.80 -7.79
CA LEU A 211 12.99 2.23 -9.12
C LEU A 211 11.91 2.84 -10.03
N ARG A 212 10.67 2.98 -9.56
CA ARG A 212 9.60 3.67 -10.33
C ARG A 212 10.06 5.05 -10.79
N GLY A 213 10.61 5.86 -9.89
CA GLY A 213 11.13 7.17 -10.23
C GLY A 213 12.29 7.14 -11.24
N ALA A 214 13.18 6.13 -11.16
CA ALA A 214 14.27 5.95 -12.11
C ALA A 214 13.77 5.55 -13.51
N VAL A 215 12.81 4.62 -13.59
CA VAL A 215 12.16 4.18 -14.83
C VAL A 215 11.48 5.37 -15.51
N ARG A 216 10.70 6.16 -14.76
CA ARG A 216 10.06 7.39 -15.27
C ARG A 216 11.07 8.38 -15.84
N ARG A 217 12.17 8.65 -15.12
CA ARG A 217 13.25 9.54 -15.63
C ARG A 217 13.91 8.98 -16.90
N TYR A 218 14.04 7.67 -17.02
CA TYR A 218 14.60 7.03 -18.20
C TYR A 218 13.66 7.16 -19.41
N GLN A 219 12.36 6.87 -19.22
CA GLN A 219 11.33 7.03 -20.26
C GLN A 219 11.26 8.49 -20.75
N ASN A 220 11.28 9.45 -19.83
CA ASN A 220 11.24 10.88 -20.16
C ASN A 220 12.48 11.38 -20.93
N ARG A 221 13.57 10.60 -20.97
CA ARG A 221 14.76 10.91 -21.78
C ARG A 221 14.54 10.64 -23.26
N TYR A 222 13.60 9.75 -23.59
CA TYR A 222 13.33 9.30 -24.96
C TYR A 222 11.84 9.50 -25.31
N PRO A 223 11.34 10.75 -25.38
CA PRO A 223 9.96 10.99 -25.80
C PRO A 223 9.72 10.45 -27.21
N GLU A 224 8.48 10.04 -27.50
CA GLU A 224 8.03 9.29 -28.71
C GLU A 224 8.54 9.83 -30.05
N SER A 225 8.91 11.12 -30.13
CA SER A 225 9.61 11.73 -31.27
C SER A 225 11.02 11.16 -31.57
N SER A 226 11.52 10.23 -30.76
CA SER A 226 12.85 9.61 -30.90
C SER A 226 12.81 8.26 -31.61
N ALA A 227 11.65 7.81 -32.10
CA ALA A 227 11.56 6.62 -32.94
C ALA A 227 12.39 6.84 -34.22
N PRO A 228 13.43 6.02 -34.50
CA PRO A 228 14.08 6.07 -35.79
C PRO A 228 13.01 5.78 -36.86
N GLY A 229 12.87 6.69 -37.82
CA GLY A 229 11.98 6.52 -38.96
C GLY A 229 12.19 5.14 -39.57
N SER A 230 11.09 4.40 -39.71
CA SER A 230 11.04 3.09 -40.38
C SER A 230 11.53 3.14 -41.81
#